data_AF-Q64BT1-F1
#
_entry.id   AF-Q64BT1-F1
#
_cell.length_a   1.000
_cell.length_b   1.000
_cell.length_c   1.000
_cell.angle_alpha   90.00
_cell.angle_beta   90.00
_cell.angle_gamma   90.00
#
_symmetry.space_group_name_H-M   'P 1'
#
loop_
_entity.id
_entity.type
_entity.pdbx_description
1 polymer ?
#
loop_
_entity_poly.entity_id
_entity_poly.type
_entity_poly.pdbx_seq_one_letter_code
_entity_poly.pdbx_strand_id
1 'polypeptide(L)'
;MADKHLKGSIKVNSTLGVSATLSVKTNFSGHHMLSAAHFARQSAIIEKNYKDEIMDELRDKHRAYVTGAIIVSVASLEATITEVFISARDKDNIFKDFDHTIPNVLEELLDFVEWSSKILQKYQFVLTAANKEAFDRGKSPYQEVDDLIQLRNALVHYKPEWDTDLKNHKKIEDRLEKRWLKNCINLNPFAHENDAFFPKKCLGHGCAEWAVKSGIKFIEDFYKRMGFPPKWSEHQLSRLKTT
;
A
#
# COMPACT_ATOMS: atom_id res chain seq x y z
N MET A 1 -9.48 -15.20 -2.11
CA MET A 1 -8.90 -16.06 -1.05
C MET A 1 -7.52 -15.51 -0.74
N ALA A 2 -7.13 -15.43 0.53
CA ALA A 2 -5.82 -14.93 0.96
C ALA A 2 -4.70 -15.87 0.49
N ASP A 3 -3.50 -15.33 0.29
CA ASP A 3 -2.27 -16.14 0.30
C ASP A 3 -2.19 -16.83 1.65
N LYS A 4 -2.46 -18.13 1.67
CA LYS A 4 -2.39 -18.98 2.85
C LYS A 4 -1.17 -19.87 2.72
N HIS A 5 -0.23 -19.72 3.63
CA HIS A 5 0.87 -20.68 3.77
C HIS A 5 0.42 -21.77 4.76
N LEU A 6 0.49 -23.02 4.32
CA LEU A 6 0.08 -24.21 5.08
C LEU A 6 1.33 -24.92 5.61
N LYS A 7 1.36 -25.22 6.91
CA LYS A 7 2.38 -26.07 7.53
C LYS A 7 1.69 -27.20 8.30
N GLY A 8 2.13 -28.44 8.07
CA GLY A 8 1.64 -29.62 8.78
C GLY A 8 2.73 -30.22 9.67
N SER A 9 2.33 -30.76 10.82
CA SER A 9 3.21 -31.61 11.65
C SER A 9 2.43 -32.82 12.14
N ILE A 10 3.05 -34.00 12.04
CA ILE A 10 2.50 -35.27 12.56
C ILE A 10 3.31 -35.64 13.80
N LYS A 11 2.64 -35.79 14.95
CA LYS A 11 3.24 -36.40 16.14
C LYS A 11 2.67 -37.81 16.30
N VAL A 12 3.57 -38.80 16.29
CA VAL A 12 3.24 -40.18 16.60
C VAL A 12 3.60 -40.42 18.06
N ASN A 13 2.61 -40.57 18.92
CA ASN A 13 2.83 -40.97 20.31
C ASN A 13 2.77 -42.50 20.41
N SER A 14 3.67 -43.08 21.21
CA SER A 14 3.85 -44.53 21.40
C SER A 14 2.65 -45.24 22.05
N THR A 15 1.57 -44.52 22.35
CA THR A 15 0.28 -45.03 22.80
C THR A 15 -0.81 -44.54 21.86
N LEU A 16 -1.11 -45.35 20.83
CA LEU A 16 -2.31 -45.35 19.97
C LEU A 16 -3.03 -44.00 19.80
N GLY A 17 -2.38 -43.07 19.08
CA GLY A 17 -3.03 -41.86 18.59
C GLY A 17 -2.13 -41.10 17.63
N VAL A 18 -2.50 -41.04 16.36
CA VAL A 18 -1.89 -40.11 15.40
C VAL A 18 -2.64 -38.79 15.52
N SER A 19 -1.96 -37.74 15.98
CA SER A 19 -2.50 -36.38 15.97
C SER A 19 -1.82 -35.58 14.87
N ALA A 20 -2.62 -35.07 13.93
CA ALA A 20 -2.17 -34.17 12.88
C ALA A 20 -2.59 -32.75 13.24
N THR A 21 -1.63 -31.82 13.26
CA THR A 21 -1.91 -30.39 13.43
C THR A 21 -1.65 -29.67 12.12
N LEU A 22 -2.64 -28.93 11.64
CA LEU A 22 -2.55 -28.05 10.49
C LEU A 22 -2.51 -26.60 10.96
N SER A 23 -1.50 -25.86 10.53
CA SER A 23 -1.36 -24.44 10.82
C SER A 23 -1.47 -23.61 9.54
N VAL A 24 -2.16 -22.47 9.63
CA VAL A 24 -2.36 -21.53 8.52
C VAL A 24 -1.83 -20.17 8.92
N LYS A 25 -0.95 -19.60 8.11
CA LYS A 25 -0.49 -18.22 8.23
C LYS A 25 -1.28 -17.34 7.25
N THR A 26 -1.73 -16.18 7.72
CA THR A 26 -2.50 -15.22 6.92
C THR A 26 -1.68 -13.96 6.67
N ASN A 27 -1.45 -13.66 5.39
CA ASN A 27 -0.82 -12.42 4.95
C ASN A 27 -1.88 -11.32 4.77
N PHE A 28 -1.59 -10.09 5.21
CA PHE A 28 -2.57 -9.00 5.30
C PHE A 28 -2.37 -7.90 4.25
N SER A 29 -1.21 -7.85 3.58
CA SER A 29 -0.91 -6.89 2.51
C SER A 29 -1.98 -6.88 1.41
N GLY A 30 -2.42 -8.05 0.97
CA GLY A 30 -3.46 -8.17 -0.04
C GLY A 30 -4.85 -7.79 0.48
N HIS A 31 -5.15 -8.03 1.74
CA HIS A 31 -6.39 -7.54 2.35
C HIS A 31 -6.42 -6.02 2.40
N HIS A 32 -5.30 -5.38 2.76
CA HIS A 32 -5.17 -3.93 2.70
C HIS A 32 -5.40 -3.39 1.28
N MET A 33 -4.72 -3.93 0.26
CA MET A 33 -4.88 -3.40 -1.10
C MET A 33 -6.30 -3.60 -1.64
N LEU A 34 -6.93 -4.75 -1.34
CA LEU A 34 -8.33 -5.00 -1.70
C LEU A 34 -9.30 -4.02 -1.02
N SER A 35 -9.07 -3.70 0.25
CA SER A 35 -9.86 -2.70 0.98
C SER A 35 -9.65 -1.31 0.41
N ALA A 36 -8.42 -0.94 0.08
CA ALA A 36 -8.12 0.35 -0.54
C ALA A 36 -8.82 0.50 -1.90
N ALA A 37 -8.76 -0.54 -2.74
CA ALA A 37 -9.49 -0.57 -4.02
C ALA A 37 -11.01 -0.50 -3.81
N HIS A 38 -11.55 -1.17 -2.78
CA HIS A 38 -12.96 -1.07 -2.42
C HIS A 38 -13.36 0.36 -2.05
N PHE A 39 -12.59 1.02 -1.19
CA PHE A 39 -12.86 2.40 -0.81
C PHE A 39 -12.75 3.36 -1.99
N ALA A 40 -11.78 3.17 -2.89
CA ALA A 40 -11.70 3.95 -4.13
C ALA A 40 -12.95 3.76 -5.02
N ARG A 41 -13.49 2.54 -5.13
CA ARG A 41 -14.76 2.30 -5.85
C ARG A 41 -15.94 2.97 -5.17
N GLN A 42 -16.02 2.92 -3.83
CA GLN A 42 -17.13 3.55 -3.11
C GLN A 42 -17.12 5.07 -3.25
N SER A 43 -15.94 5.72 -3.24
CA SER A 43 -15.86 7.15 -3.52
C SER A 43 -16.26 7.48 -4.96
N ALA A 44 -15.89 6.64 -5.93
CA ALA A 44 -16.31 6.79 -7.33
C ALA A 44 -17.83 6.75 -7.49
N ILE A 45 -18.49 5.81 -6.80
CA ILE A 45 -19.96 5.66 -6.84
C ILE A 45 -20.65 6.92 -6.30
N ILE A 46 -20.13 7.49 -5.20
CA ILE A 46 -20.67 8.73 -4.64
C ILE A 46 -20.49 9.89 -5.63
N GLU A 47 -19.29 10.09 -6.17
CA GLU A 47 -19.03 11.18 -7.13
C GLU A 47 -19.83 11.05 -8.42
N LYS A 48 -20.09 9.82 -8.89
CA LYS A 48 -20.89 9.59 -10.11
C LYS A 48 -22.37 9.90 -9.90
N ASN A 49 -22.90 9.59 -8.72
CA ASN A 49 -24.33 9.68 -8.44
C ASN A 49 -24.77 11.06 -7.94
N TYR A 50 -23.85 11.95 -7.58
CA TYR A 50 -24.16 13.26 -7.01
C TYR A 50 -23.36 14.36 -7.71
N LYS A 51 -24.06 15.19 -8.49
CA LYS A 51 -23.50 16.34 -9.21
C LYS A 51 -23.86 17.70 -8.59
N ASP A 52 -24.85 17.71 -7.71
CA ASP A 52 -25.39 18.90 -7.05
C ASP A 52 -24.93 18.97 -5.58
N GLU A 53 -25.61 19.78 -4.76
CA GLU A 53 -25.31 19.95 -3.34
C GLU A 53 -25.44 18.61 -2.57
N ILE A 54 -24.29 18.08 -2.14
CA ILE A 54 -24.20 16.81 -1.41
C ILE A 54 -24.58 17.01 0.06
N MET A 55 -25.45 16.13 0.58
CA MET A 55 -25.77 16.09 2.01
C MET A 55 -24.52 15.80 2.86
N ASP A 56 -24.42 16.42 4.03
CA ASP A 56 -23.26 16.31 4.92
C ASP A 56 -22.88 14.86 5.24
N GLU A 57 -23.87 13.99 5.51
CA GLU A 57 -23.62 12.57 5.79
C GLU A 57 -22.91 11.86 4.62
N LEU A 58 -23.28 12.19 3.39
CA LEU A 58 -22.69 11.59 2.21
C LEU A 58 -21.31 12.17 1.91
N ARG A 59 -21.10 13.46 2.21
CA ARG A 59 -19.79 14.12 2.16
C ARG A 59 -18.82 13.47 3.14
N ASP A 60 -19.26 13.15 4.35
CA ASP A 60 -18.45 12.47 5.35
C ASP A 60 -18.12 11.03 4.94
N LYS A 61 -19.10 10.29 4.39
CA LYS A 61 -18.86 8.95 3.81
C LYS A 61 -17.84 8.98 2.68
N HIS A 62 -17.99 9.91 1.75
CA HIS A 62 -17.02 10.11 0.67
C HIS A 62 -15.62 10.39 1.21
N ARG A 63 -15.50 11.33 2.15
CA ARG A 63 -14.23 11.65 2.80
C ARG A 63 -13.61 10.42 3.45
N ALA A 64 -14.40 9.63 4.19
CA ALA A 64 -13.93 8.41 4.85
C ALA A 64 -13.42 7.37 3.85
N TYR A 65 -14.09 7.19 2.70
CA TYR A 65 -13.62 6.30 1.66
C TYR A 65 -12.32 6.79 1.00
N VAL A 66 -12.22 8.09 0.67
CA VAL A 66 -11.00 8.62 0.04
C VAL A 66 -9.80 8.51 0.98
N THR A 67 -9.93 8.96 2.24
CA THR A 67 -8.83 8.88 3.20
C THR A 67 -8.48 7.43 3.55
N GLY A 68 -9.50 6.58 3.70
CA GLY A 68 -9.34 5.15 3.90
C GLY A 68 -8.56 4.47 2.78
N ALA A 69 -8.86 4.80 1.51
CA ALA A 69 -8.11 4.27 0.37
C ALA A 69 -6.62 4.63 0.42
N ILE A 70 -6.30 5.89 0.74
CA ILE A 70 -4.92 6.40 0.83
C ILE A 70 -4.16 5.70 1.97
N ILE A 71 -4.74 5.72 3.17
CA ILE A 71 -4.09 5.16 4.37
C ILE A 71 -3.84 3.67 4.19
N VAL A 72 -4.85 2.93 3.74
CA VAL A 72 -4.77 1.48 3.63
C VAL A 72 -3.93 1.04 2.43
N SER A 73 -3.79 1.85 1.37
CA SER A 73 -2.80 1.59 0.30
C SER A 73 -1.37 1.59 0.85
N VAL A 74 -1.04 2.53 1.74
CA VAL A 74 0.29 2.58 2.37
C VAL A 74 0.47 1.45 3.38
N ALA A 75 -0.57 1.08 4.14
CA ALA A 75 -0.53 -0.10 5.01
C ALA A 75 -0.25 -1.38 4.22
N SER A 76 -0.76 -1.52 2.99
CA SER A 76 -0.42 -2.64 2.11
C SER A 76 1.06 -2.68 1.74
N LEU A 77 1.68 -1.52 1.44
CA LEU A 77 3.11 -1.42 1.15
C LEU A 77 3.97 -1.82 2.35
N GLU A 78 3.60 -1.37 3.55
CA GLU A 78 4.25 -1.74 4.81
C GLU A 78 4.14 -3.23 5.10
N ALA A 79 2.91 -3.77 5.04
CA ALA A 79 2.67 -5.18 5.27
C ALA A 79 3.38 -6.08 4.24
N THR A 80 3.43 -5.65 2.98
CA THR A 80 4.09 -6.43 1.91
C THR A 80 5.58 -6.63 2.19
N ILE A 81 6.30 -5.57 2.58
CA ILE A 81 7.74 -5.72 2.82
C ILE A 81 8.02 -6.50 4.10
N THR A 82 7.19 -6.33 5.14
CA THR A 82 7.26 -7.16 6.35
C THR A 82 7.01 -8.64 6.02
N GLU A 83 6.00 -8.95 5.20
CA GLU A 83 5.73 -10.33 4.76
C GLU A 83 6.93 -10.94 4.03
N VAL A 84 7.67 -10.18 3.21
CA VAL A 84 8.87 -10.66 2.52
C VAL A 84 9.98 -11.03 3.50
N PHE A 85 10.22 -10.20 4.53
CA PHE A 85 11.18 -10.56 5.58
C PHE A 85 10.77 -11.81 6.34
N ILE A 86 9.47 -11.93 6.69
CA ILE A 86 8.98 -13.12 7.38
C ILE A 86 9.10 -14.35 6.47
N SER A 87 8.84 -14.22 5.17
CA SER A 87 9.03 -15.31 4.19
C SER A 87 10.49 -15.72 4.06
N ALA A 88 11.45 -14.79 4.21
CA ALA A 88 12.87 -15.12 4.25
C ALA A 88 13.21 -15.97 5.50
N ARG A 89 12.77 -15.53 6.69
CA ARG A 89 12.92 -16.25 7.96
C ARG A 89 12.27 -17.64 7.92
N ASP A 90 11.06 -17.73 7.37
CA ASP A 90 10.32 -18.99 7.27
C ASP A 90 10.86 -19.90 6.14
N LYS A 91 11.84 -19.42 5.35
CA LYS A 91 12.42 -20.10 4.19
C LYS A 91 11.35 -20.52 3.18
N ASP A 92 10.41 -19.62 2.93
CA ASP A 92 9.32 -19.83 1.99
C ASP A 92 9.84 -20.08 0.57
N ASN A 93 9.08 -20.87 -0.20
CA ASN A 93 9.42 -21.25 -1.58
C ASN A 93 9.60 -20.08 -2.55
N ILE A 94 9.19 -18.86 -2.20
CA ILE A 94 9.43 -17.66 -3.03
C ILE A 94 10.93 -17.35 -3.16
N PHE A 95 11.76 -17.85 -2.23
CA PHE A 95 13.21 -17.71 -2.23
C PHE A 95 13.96 -18.94 -2.76
N LYS A 96 13.26 -19.97 -3.25
CA LYS A 96 13.89 -21.25 -3.65
C LYS A 96 14.99 -21.12 -4.71
N ASP A 97 14.87 -20.10 -5.57
CA ASP A 97 15.78 -19.85 -6.69
C ASP A 97 16.88 -18.83 -6.33
N PHE A 98 16.92 -18.39 -5.07
CA PHE A 98 17.97 -17.49 -4.56
C PHE A 98 19.11 -18.28 -3.94
N ASP A 99 20.28 -17.66 -3.87
CA ASP A 99 21.35 -18.18 -3.04
C ASP A 99 20.88 -18.26 -1.57
N HIS A 100 21.14 -19.39 -0.93
CA HIS A 100 20.74 -19.69 0.45
C HIS A 100 21.23 -18.66 1.48
N THR A 101 22.24 -17.85 1.17
CA THR A 101 22.70 -16.74 2.02
C THR A 101 21.71 -15.58 2.05
N ILE A 102 20.95 -15.34 0.97
CA ILE A 102 20.05 -14.18 0.86
C ILE A 102 18.94 -14.24 1.92
N PRO A 103 18.18 -15.35 2.08
CA PRO A 103 17.17 -15.42 3.13
C PRO A 103 17.74 -15.27 4.53
N ASN A 104 18.94 -15.81 4.80
CA ASN A 104 19.59 -15.69 6.11
C ASN A 104 19.98 -14.23 6.41
N VAL A 105 20.55 -13.52 5.43
CA VAL A 105 20.88 -12.09 5.57
C VAL A 105 19.62 -11.25 5.84
N LEU A 106 18.52 -11.54 5.15
CA LEU A 106 17.25 -10.85 5.38
C LEU A 106 16.64 -11.17 6.75
N GLU A 107 16.76 -12.41 7.22
CA GLU A 107 16.33 -12.83 8.56
C GLU A 107 17.12 -12.10 9.66
N GLU A 108 18.45 -12.07 9.57
CA GLU A 108 19.32 -11.39 10.55
C GLU A 108 19.04 -9.88 10.62
N LEU A 109 18.66 -9.29 9.49
CA LEU A 109 18.43 -7.84 9.39
C LEU A 109 16.99 -7.44 9.68
N LEU A 110 16.08 -8.40 9.87
CA LEU A 110 14.67 -8.13 10.16
C LEU A 110 14.50 -7.24 11.38
N ASP A 111 15.11 -7.61 12.52
CA ASP A 111 14.97 -6.86 13.78
C ASP A 111 15.56 -5.44 13.67
N PHE A 112 16.61 -5.24 12.89
CA PHE A 112 17.16 -3.90 12.69
C PHE A 112 16.30 -3.05 11.75
N VAL A 113 15.87 -3.63 10.63
CA VAL A 113 15.15 -2.91 9.56
C VAL A 113 13.70 -2.66 9.94
N GLU A 114 13.07 -3.55 10.72
CA GLU A 114 11.66 -3.43 11.13
C GLU A 114 11.41 -2.14 11.91
N TRP A 115 12.27 -1.81 12.86
CA TRP A 115 12.07 -0.72 13.82
C TRP A 115 12.68 0.62 13.40
N SER A 116 13.66 0.62 12.50
CA SER A 116 14.48 1.82 12.24
C SER A 116 14.28 2.46 10.86
N SER A 117 13.72 1.72 9.89
CA SER A 117 13.77 2.12 8.47
C SER A 117 12.42 2.61 7.93
N LYS A 118 12.47 3.63 7.08
CA LYS A 118 11.30 4.08 6.32
C LYS A 118 10.89 3.00 5.31
N ILE A 119 9.59 2.92 4.99
CA ILE A 119 9.01 1.91 4.08
C ILE A 119 9.85 1.69 2.83
N LEU A 120 10.12 2.74 2.05
CA LEU A 120 10.86 2.64 0.79
C LEU A 120 12.34 2.25 0.98
N GLN A 121 12.93 2.53 2.14
CA GLN A 121 14.29 2.07 2.46
C GLN A 121 14.31 0.55 2.66
N LYS A 122 13.25 -0.02 3.29
CA LYS A 122 13.12 -1.47 3.44
C LYS A 122 13.11 -2.18 2.09
N TYR A 123 12.37 -1.66 1.11
CA TYR A 123 12.36 -2.19 -0.26
C TYR A 123 13.74 -2.12 -0.94
N GLN A 124 14.40 -0.96 -0.87
CA GLN A 124 15.74 -0.79 -1.46
C GLN A 124 16.78 -1.70 -0.80
N PHE A 125 16.68 -1.88 0.52
CA PHE A 125 17.53 -2.78 1.28
C PHE A 125 17.35 -4.23 0.79
N VAL A 126 16.11 -4.73 0.66
CA VAL A 126 15.86 -6.09 0.17
C VAL A 126 16.41 -6.29 -1.25
N LEU A 127 16.21 -5.32 -2.15
CA LEU A 127 16.78 -5.38 -3.51
C LEU A 127 18.32 -5.43 -3.46
N THR A 128 18.93 -4.60 -2.62
CA THR A 128 20.40 -4.53 -2.48
C THR A 128 20.95 -5.83 -1.92
N ALA A 129 20.35 -6.37 -0.84
CA ALA A 129 20.74 -7.63 -0.24
C ALA A 129 20.67 -8.78 -1.24
N ALA A 130 19.61 -8.80 -2.07
CA ALA A 130 19.41 -9.80 -3.11
C ALA A 130 20.18 -9.55 -4.42
N ASN A 131 21.06 -8.56 -4.46
CA ASN A 131 21.81 -8.13 -5.65
C ASN A 131 20.91 -7.90 -6.89
N LYS A 132 19.76 -7.25 -6.67
CA LYS A 132 18.78 -6.87 -7.69
C LYS A 132 18.87 -5.38 -8.02
N GLU A 133 18.33 -5.02 -9.17
CA GLU A 133 18.29 -3.62 -9.62
C GLU A 133 17.45 -2.78 -8.65
N ALA A 134 18.08 -1.79 -8.01
CA ALA A 134 17.44 -0.83 -7.13
C ALA A 134 16.45 0.08 -7.90
N PHE A 135 15.44 0.60 -7.21
CA PHE A 135 14.56 1.60 -7.78
C PHE A 135 15.29 2.92 -8.03
N ASP A 136 15.03 3.55 -9.19
CA ASP A 136 15.41 4.94 -9.45
C ASP A 136 14.50 5.89 -8.64
N ARG A 137 15.09 6.59 -7.66
CA ARG A 137 14.35 7.48 -6.76
C ARG A 137 13.75 8.70 -7.47
N GLY A 138 14.26 9.05 -8.64
CA GLY A 138 13.78 10.16 -9.45
C GLY A 138 12.60 9.82 -10.35
N LYS A 139 12.20 8.55 -10.46
CA LYS A 139 11.22 8.06 -11.43
C LYS A 139 10.07 7.29 -10.79
N SER A 140 8.99 7.15 -11.55
CA SER A 140 7.90 6.21 -11.25
C SER A 140 8.41 4.76 -11.38
N PRO A 141 7.98 3.82 -10.52
CA PRO A 141 6.94 3.98 -9.49
C PRO A 141 7.44 4.49 -8.13
N TYR A 142 8.75 4.62 -7.90
CA TYR A 142 9.29 5.02 -6.59
C TYR A 142 8.82 6.39 -6.12
N GLN A 143 8.92 7.39 -7.01
CA GLN A 143 8.54 8.76 -6.70
C GLN A 143 7.04 8.91 -6.38
N GLU A 144 6.18 8.17 -7.09
CA GLU A 144 4.73 8.17 -6.87
C GLU A 144 4.39 7.59 -5.49
N VAL A 145 5.05 6.50 -5.09
CA VAL A 145 4.84 5.92 -3.76
C VAL A 145 5.44 6.79 -2.66
N ASP A 146 6.57 7.44 -2.88
CA ASP A 146 7.12 8.42 -1.93
C ASP A 146 6.13 9.57 -1.69
N ASP A 147 5.53 10.10 -2.76
CA ASP A 147 4.47 11.11 -2.67
C ASP A 147 3.23 10.59 -1.94
N LEU A 148 2.81 9.34 -2.21
CA LEU A 148 1.68 8.70 -1.53
C LEU A 148 1.93 8.54 -0.01
N ILE A 149 3.13 8.12 0.38
CA ILE A 149 3.52 7.99 1.79
C ILE A 149 3.46 9.36 2.48
N GLN A 150 3.94 10.41 1.81
CA GLN A 150 3.90 11.76 2.36
C GLN A 150 2.47 12.29 2.50
N LEU A 151 1.59 12.01 1.53
CA LEU A 151 0.17 12.33 1.64
C LEU A 151 -0.48 11.59 2.82
N ARG A 152 -0.22 10.28 2.97
CA ARG A 152 -0.70 9.52 4.13
C ARG A 152 -0.20 10.12 5.43
N ASN A 153 1.09 10.46 5.53
CA ASN A 153 1.66 11.05 6.73
C ASN A 153 0.99 12.38 7.07
N ALA A 154 0.67 13.21 6.09
CA ALA A 154 -0.05 14.47 6.28
C ALA A 154 -1.50 14.25 6.78
N LEU A 155 -2.16 13.17 6.36
CA LEU A 155 -3.50 12.81 6.84
C LEU A 155 -3.49 12.22 8.26
N VAL A 156 -2.51 11.37 8.58
CA VAL A 156 -2.41 10.69 9.89
C VAL A 156 -1.87 11.61 10.97
N HIS A 157 -0.86 12.41 10.64
CA HIS A 157 -0.25 13.40 11.54
C HIS A 157 -0.72 14.82 11.21
N TYR A 158 -2.02 14.95 10.95
CA TYR A 158 -2.63 16.20 10.50
C TYR A 158 -2.38 17.32 11.49
N LYS A 159 -1.92 18.48 10.99
CA LYS A 159 -1.69 19.69 11.77
C LYS A 159 -2.68 20.75 11.28
N PRO A 160 -3.70 21.11 12.07
CA PRO A 160 -4.63 22.15 11.67
C PRO A 160 -3.89 23.47 11.39
N GLU A 161 -4.23 24.11 10.28
CA GLU A 161 -3.68 25.41 9.86
C GLU A 161 -4.85 26.30 9.44
N TRP A 162 -4.70 27.61 9.65
CA TRP A 162 -5.62 28.58 9.09
C TRP A 162 -5.47 28.59 7.57
N ASP A 163 -6.58 28.72 6.85
CA ASP A 163 -6.64 28.83 5.39
C ASP A 163 -5.82 30.01 4.85
N THR A 164 -5.61 31.04 5.66
CA THR A 164 -4.79 32.22 5.38
C THR A 164 -3.30 32.10 5.76
N ASP A 165 -2.88 31.04 6.48
CA ASP A 165 -1.50 30.80 6.90
C ASP A 165 -1.11 29.31 6.76
N LEU A 166 -1.18 28.79 5.53
CA LEU A 166 -0.82 27.41 5.21
C LEU A 166 0.70 27.26 5.10
N LYS A 167 1.31 26.45 5.98
CA LYS A 167 2.76 26.16 5.97
C LYS A 167 3.02 24.70 5.63
N ASN A 168 2.49 23.78 6.44
CA ASN A 168 2.64 22.35 6.25
C ASN A 168 1.78 21.86 5.09
N HIS A 169 0.56 22.37 4.95
CA HIS A 169 -0.34 22.01 3.85
C HIS A 169 0.20 22.51 2.51
N LYS A 170 0.79 23.71 2.45
CA LYS A 170 1.41 24.24 1.24
C LYS A 170 2.62 23.41 0.77
N LYS A 171 3.42 22.87 1.70
CA LYS A 171 4.52 21.95 1.35
C LYS A 171 4.01 20.64 0.71
N ILE A 172 2.91 20.10 1.20
CA ILE A 172 2.28 18.91 0.62
C ILE A 172 1.69 19.24 -0.75
N GLU A 173 1.01 20.38 -0.85
CA GLU A 173 0.51 20.90 -2.12
C GLU A 173 1.64 21.07 -3.14
N ASP A 174 2.69 21.84 -2.86
CA ASP A 174 3.78 22.07 -3.83
C ASP A 174 4.47 20.78 -4.29
N ARG A 175 4.52 19.78 -3.40
CA ARG A 175 5.06 18.45 -3.68
C ARG A 175 4.14 17.65 -4.59
N LEU A 176 2.85 17.61 -4.27
CA LEU A 176 1.86 16.82 -4.98
C LEU A 176 1.42 17.50 -6.26
N GLU A 177 0.99 18.76 -6.20
CA GLU A 177 0.44 19.56 -7.30
C GLU A 177 1.32 19.52 -8.56
N LYS A 178 2.63 19.72 -8.43
CA LYS A 178 3.56 19.71 -9.59
C LYS A 178 3.61 18.38 -10.34
N ARG A 179 3.30 17.27 -9.67
CA ARG A 179 3.31 15.91 -10.25
C ARG A 179 1.90 15.38 -10.52
N TRP A 180 0.94 15.68 -9.65
CA TRP A 180 -0.48 15.34 -9.78
C TRP A 180 -1.18 16.10 -10.90
N LEU A 181 -0.97 17.42 -11.04
CA LEU A 181 -1.58 18.20 -12.14
C LEU A 181 -1.04 17.78 -13.51
N LYS A 182 0.20 17.30 -13.59
CA LYS A 182 0.77 16.75 -14.83
C LYS A 182 0.12 15.43 -15.26
N ASN A 183 -0.43 14.68 -14.33
CA ASN A 183 -0.96 13.33 -14.56
C ASN A 183 -2.50 13.26 -14.54
N CYS A 184 -3.20 14.41 -14.64
CA CYS A 184 -4.65 14.53 -14.83
C CYS A 184 -5.51 13.67 -13.88
N ILE A 185 -5.34 13.89 -12.57
CA ILE A 185 -6.24 13.31 -11.56
C ILE A 185 -7.45 14.23 -11.37
N ASN A 186 -8.66 13.67 -11.45
CA ASN A 186 -9.90 14.41 -11.16
C ASN A 186 -9.90 14.92 -9.71
N LEU A 187 -10.02 16.24 -9.56
CA LEU A 187 -10.19 16.89 -8.25
C LEU A 187 -11.51 16.44 -7.60
N ASN A 188 -11.58 16.58 -6.28
CA ASN A 188 -12.78 16.35 -5.50
C ASN A 188 -13.93 17.25 -6.02
N PRO A 189 -14.99 16.68 -6.60
CA PRO A 189 -16.09 17.46 -7.17
C PRO A 189 -16.91 18.20 -6.10
N PHE A 190 -16.75 17.84 -4.83
CA PHE A 190 -17.45 18.46 -3.71
C PHE A 190 -16.65 19.60 -3.04
N ALA A 191 -15.46 19.91 -3.55
CA ALA A 191 -14.66 21.04 -3.05
C ALA A 191 -15.12 22.36 -3.69
N HIS A 192 -15.06 23.44 -2.91
CA HIS A 192 -15.35 24.78 -3.42
C HIS A 192 -14.16 25.36 -4.19
N GLU A 193 -14.43 26.32 -5.07
CA GLU A 193 -13.40 26.97 -5.89
C GLU A 193 -12.29 27.62 -5.04
N ASN A 194 -12.64 28.18 -3.88
CA ASN A 194 -11.70 28.83 -2.97
C ASN A 194 -11.07 27.90 -1.94
N ASP A 195 -11.42 26.61 -1.93
CA ASP A 195 -10.83 25.65 -0.99
C ASP A 195 -9.33 25.47 -1.22
N ALA A 196 -8.57 25.24 -0.15
CA ALA A 196 -7.17 24.85 -0.24
C ALA A 196 -7.01 23.52 -0.99
N PHE A 197 -5.89 23.33 -1.69
CA PHE A 197 -5.65 22.10 -2.43
C PHE A 197 -5.66 20.87 -1.50
N PHE A 198 -4.81 20.89 -0.47
CA PHE A 198 -4.84 19.94 0.62
C PHE A 198 -5.45 20.57 1.87
N PRO A 199 -6.37 19.89 2.58
CA PRO A 199 -6.89 18.55 2.31
C PRO A 199 -8.19 18.54 1.48
N LYS A 200 -8.64 19.65 0.88
CA LYS A 200 -10.02 19.73 0.35
C LYS A 200 -10.14 19.28 -1.11
N LYS A 201 -9.50 20.00 -2.04
CA LYS A 201 -9.63 19.75 -3.49
C LYS A 201 -9.00 18.45 -3.93
N CYS A 202 -7.91 18.04 -3.30
CA CYS A 202 -7.20 16.85 -3.74
C CYS A 202 -7.84 15.54 -3.27
N LEU A 203 -8.67 15.55 -2.23
CA LEU A 203 -9.26 14.34 -1.66
C LEU A 203 -10.58 13.96 -2.37
N GLY A 204 -10.45 13.55 -3.62
CA GLY A 204 -11.50 12.92 -4.43
C GLY A 204 -11.19 11.47 -4.81
N HIS A 205 -12.10 10.84 -5.57
CA HIS A 205 -11.93 9.50 -6.13
C HIS A 205 -10.66 9.39 -6.94
N GLY A 206 -10.32 10.40 -7.75
CA GLY A 206 -9.08 10.41 -8.53
C GLY A 206 -7.84 10.18 -7.66
N CYS A 207 -7.77 10.81 -6.49
CA CYS A 207 -6.67 10.61 -5.53
C CYS A 207 -6.71 9.20 -4.91
N ALA A 208 -7.90 8.71 -4.56
CA ALA A 208 -8.06 7.36 -4.02
C ALA A 208 -7.64 6.28 -5.03
N GLU A 209 -8.05 6.43 -6.29
CA GLU A 209 -7.64 5.57 -7.38
C GLU A 209 -6.12 5.61 -7.60
N TRP A 210 -5.55 6.82 -7.67
CA TRP A 210 -4.11 6.99 -7.84
C TRP A 210 -3.31 6.32 -6.73
N ALA A 211 -3.75 6.43 -5.48
CA ALA A 211 -3.11 5.77 -4.34
C ALA A 211 -3.04 4.25 -4.53
N VAL A 212 -4.17 3.64 -4.90
CA VAL A 212 -4.27 2.19 -5.15
C VAL A 212 -3.39 1.77 -6.33
N LYS A 213 -3.51 2.45 -7.47
CA LYS A 213 -2.74 2.12 -8.68
C LYS A 213 -1.23 2.27 -8.48
N SER A 214 -0.80 3.33 -7.78
CA SER A 214 0.62 3.56 -7.48
C SER A 214 1.18 2.46 -6.57
N GLY A 215 0.42 2.08 -5.53
CA GLY A 215 0.80 0.98 -4.64
C GLY A 215 0.90 -0.36 -5.36
N ILE A 216 -0.10 -0.71 -6.19
CA ILE A 216 -0.09 -1.94 -7.01
C ILE A 216 1.13 -1.95 -7.93
N LYS A 217 1.33 -0.89 -8.72
CA LYS A 217 2.43 -0.78 -9.69
C LYS A 217 3.79 -0.94 -9.02
N PHE A 218 3.99 -0.32 -7.86
CA PHE A 218 5.23 -0.42 -7.11
C PHE A 218 5.49 -1.83 -6.58
N ILE A 219 4.47 -2.47 -5.99
CA ILE A 219 4.57 -3.84 -5.48
C ILE A 219 4.86 -4.82 -6.62
N GLU A 220 4.17 -4.69 -7.76
CA GLU A 220 4.39 -5.56 -8.92
C GLU A 220 5.80 -5.38 -9.51
N ASP A 221 6.29 -4.14 -9.65
CA ASP A 221 7.67 -3.87 -10.10
C ASP A 221 8.70 -4.47 -9.12
N PHE A 222 8.48 -4.30 -7.81
CA PHE A 222 9.34 -4.92 -6.80
C PHE A 222 9.37 -6.44 -6.90
N TYR A 223 8.20 -7.10 -6.99
CA TYR A 223 8.12 -8.56 -7.14
C TYR A 223 8.80 -9.03 -8.43
N LYS A 224 8.63 -8.28 -9.52
CA LYS A 224 9.31 -8.54 -10.80
C LYS A 224 10.83 -8.43 -10.69
N ARG A 225 11.35 -7.37 -10.04
CA ARG A 225 12.80 -7.17 -9.80
C ARG A 225 13.39 -8.29 -8.95
N MET A 226 12.65 -8.75 -7.94
CA MET A 226 13.04 -9.89 -7.12
C MET A 226 13.03 -11.20 -7.94
N GLY A 227 12.15 -11.32 -8.93
CA GLY A 227 11.89 -12.59 -9.63
C GLY A 227 10.94 -13.48 -8.84
N PHE A 228 10.11 -12.90 -7.98
CA PHE A 228 9.05 -13.61 -7.27
C PHE A 228 7.87 -13.91 -8.21
N PRO A 229 7.03 -14.91 -7.89
CA PRO A 229 5.73 -15.07 -8.54
C PRO A 229 4.88 -13.80 -8.39
N PRO A 230 3.93 -13.52 -9.31
CA PRO A 230 3.06 -12.35 -9.19
C PRO A 230 2.38 -12.26 -7.81
N LYS A 231 2.39 -11.07 -7.19
CA LYS A 231 1.78 -10.86 -5.87
C LYS A 231 0.26 -11.05 -5.87
N TRP A 232 -0.39 -10.75 -6.98
CA TRP A 232 -1.84 -10.80 -7.09
C TRP A 232 -2.27 -11.98 -7.95
N SER A 233 -3.15 -12.83 -7.42
CA SER A 233 -3.88 -13.81 -8.24
C SER A 233 -4.83 -13.11 -9.22
N GLU A 234 -5.21 -13.80 -10.30
CA GLU A 234 -6.20 -13.30 -11.27
C GLU A 234 -7.51 -12.88 -10.60
N HIS A 235 -7.96 -13.64 -9.60
CA HIS A 235 -9.14 -13.30 -8.81
C HIS A 235 -8.95 -11.99 -8.02
N GLN A 236 -7.77 -11.77 -7.42
CA GLN A 236 -7.48 -10.50 -6.74
C GLN A 236 -7.43 -9.33 -7.72
N LEU A 237 -6.78 -9.48 -8.87
CA LEU A 237 -6.69 -8.44 -9.90
C LEU A 237 -8.09 -7.95 -10.33
N SER A 238 -9.06 -8.86 -10.49
CA SER A 238 -10.45 -8.48 -10.81
C SER A 238 -11.09 -7.55 -9.76
N ARG A 239 -10.66 -7.67 -8.50
CA ARG A 239 -11.16 -6.91 -7.34
C ARG A 239 -10.28 -5.71 -6.97
N LEU A 240 -9.14 -5.54 -7.63
CA LEU A 240 -8.24 -4.40 -7.46
C LEU A 240 -8.60 -3.22 -8.39
N LYS A 241 -9.60 -3.38 -9.27
CA LYS A 241 -10.17 -2.30 -10.07
C LYS A 241 -10.70 -1.17 -9.19
N THR A 242 -10.50 0.08 -9.57
CA THR A 242 -10.87 1.26 -8.78
C THR A 242 -12.20 1.88 -9.17
N THR A 243 -12.81 1.39 -10.26
CA THR A 243 -14.14 1.77 -10.77
C THR A 243 -14.97 0.53 -11.06
#